data_AF-A0A354FF82-F1
#
_entry.id   AF-A0A354FF82-F1
#
_cell.length_a   1.000
_cell.length_b   1.000
_cell.length_c   1.000
_cell.angle_alpha   90.00
_cell.angle_beta   90.00
_cell.angle_gamma   90.00
#
_symmetry.space_group_name_H-M   'P 1'
#
loop_
_entity.id
_entity.type
_entity.pdbx_description
1 polymer ?
#
loop_
_entity_poly.entity_id
_entity_poly.type
_entity_poly.pdbx_seq_one_letter_code
_entity_poly.pdbx_strand_id
1 'polypeptide(L)'
;EIRQAREQRAKTMITKLAELGVELNYEQVKGIAGEATICRPHLAQAMIEGGYVTSIKDAFERYLSRGKPGYVPRKKLDPLS
;
A
#
# COMPACT_ATOMS: atom_id res chain seq x y z
N GLU A 1 -18.42 6.83 5.18
CA GLU A 1 -17.16 7.52 5.58
C GLU A 1 -15.92 6.61 5.71
N ILE A 2 -16.05 5.31 6.05
CA ILE A 2 -14.88 4.41 6.21
C ILE A 2 -14.17 4.05 4.88
N ARG A 3 -14.91 3.96 3.76
CA ARG A 3 -14.34 3.63 2.44
C ARG A 3 -13.35 4.69 1.94
N GLN A 4 -13.69 5.98 2.07
CA GLN A 4 -12.83 7.08 1.66
C GLN A 4 -11.50 7.12 2.46
N ALA A 5 -11.55 6.90 3.78
CA ALA A 5 -10.33 6.85 4.59
C ALA A 5 -9.38 5.69 4.20
N ARG A 6 -9.96 4.57 3.75
CA ARG A 6 -9.20 3.39 3.28
C ARG A 6 -8.53 3.66 1.93
N GLU A 7 -9.27 4.24 0.98
CA GLU A 7 -8.72 4.64 -0.32
C GLU A 7 -7.65 5.71 -0.19
N GLN A 8 -7.89 6.72 0.65
CA GLN A 8 -6.92 7.79 0.87
C GLN A 8 -5.59 7.23 1.40
N ARG A 9 -5.65 6.29 2.36
CA ARG A 9 -4.45 5.63 2.87
C ARG A 9 -3.68 4.89 1.77
N ALA A 10 -4.38 4.18 0.88
CA ALA A 10 -3.76 3.48 -0.22
C ALA A 10 -3.05 4.44 -1.19
N LYS A 11 -3.72 5.54 -1.55
CA LYS A 11 -3.13 6.60 -2.38
C LYS A 11 -1.89 7.20 -1.70
N THR A 12 -1.95 7.51 -0.41
CA THR A 12 -0.78 8.00 0.34
C THR A 12 0.38 7.00 0.34
N MET A 13 0.11 5.70 0.48
CA MET A 13 1.16 4.68 0.39
C MET A 13 1.80 4.66 -1.00
N ILE A 14 1.00 4.75 -2.06
CA ILE A 14 1.49 4.78 -3.45
C ILE A 14 2.33 6.03 -3.70
N THR A 15 1.87 7.21 -3.28
CA THR A 15 2.65 8.46 -3.42
C THR A 15 4.00 8.36 -2.72
N LYS A 16 4.04 7.82 -1.49
CA LYS A 16 5.30 7.61 -0.76
C LYS A 16 6.23 6.60 -1.44
N LEU A 17 5.67 5.59 -2.10
CA LEU A 17 6.46 4.65 -2.88
C LEU A 17 7.01 5.31 -4.15
N ALA A 18 6.22 6.15 -4.82
CA ALA A 18 6.67 6.91 -5.99
C ALA A 18 7.84 7.85 -5.66
N GLU A 19 7.83 8.50 -4.49
CA GLU A 19 8.96 9.31 -3.99
C GLU A 19 10.27 8.52 -3.81
N LEU A 20 10.18 7.19 -3.71
CA LEU A 20 11.33 6.29 -3.58
C LEU A 20 11.75 5.65 -4.92
N GLY A 21 11.13 6.08 -6.02
CA GLY A 21 11.33 5.49 -7.34
C GLY A 21 10.51 4.21 -7.59
N VAL A 22 9.52 3.91 -6.74
CA VAL A 22 8.59 2.80 -6.91
C VAL A 22 7.25 3.35 -7.41
N GLU A 23 7.13 3.53 -8.72
CA GLU A 23 5.91 4.03 -9.34
C GLU A 23 4.88 2.90 -9.48
N LEU A 24 3.86 2.91 -8.63
CA LEU A 24 2.73 1.99 -8.67
C LEU A 24 1.48 2.68 -9.19
N ASN A 25 0.75 2.01 -10.08
CA ASN A 25 -0.55 2.49 -10.54
C ASN A 25 -1.64 2.11 -9.52
N TYR A 26 -2.40 3.10 -9.03
CA TYR A 26 -3.53 2.87 -8.13
C TYR A 26 -4.57 1.91 -8.73
N GLU A 27 -4.88 2.04 -10.02
CA GLU A 27 -5.86 1.17 -10.69
C GLU A 27 -5.37 -0.28 -10.76
N GLN A 28 -4.06 -0.51 -10.98
CA GLN A 28 -3.47 -1.85 -10.94
C GLN A 28 -3.57 -2.45 -9.53
N VAL A 29 -3.17 -1.68 -8.50
CA VAL A 29 -3.25 -2.13 -7.10
C VAL A 29 -4.71 -2.40 -6.69
N LYS A 30 -5.64 -1.58 -7.18
CA LYS A 30 -7.08 -1.75 -6.96
C LYS A 30 -7.60 -2.99 -7.68
N GLY A 31 -7.14 -3.27 -8.89
CA GLY A 31 -7.43 -4.51 -9.63
C GLY A 31 -6.98 -5.75 -8.87
N ILE A 32 -5.77 -5.73 -8.30
CA ILE A 32 -5.24 -6.81 -7.43
C ILE A 32 -6.09 -6.99 -6.17
N ALA A 33 -6.55 -5.88 -5.58
CA ALA A 33 -7.41 -5.92 -4.40
C ALA A 33 -8.86 -6.36 -4.73
N GLY A 34 -9.30 -6.18 -5.96
CA GLY A 34 -10.68 -6.40 -6.38
C GLY A 34 -11.67 -5.54 -5.58
N GLU A 35 -12.71 -6.18 -5.04
CA GLU A 35 -13.69 -5.53 -4.15
C GLU A 35 -13.16 -5.30 -2.73
N ALA A 36 -12.02 -5.90 -2.39
CA ALA A 36 -11.42 -5.76 -1.07
C ALA A 36 -10.71 -4.42 -0.91
N THR A 37 -10.48 -4.05 0.35
CA THR A 37 -9.70 -2.85 0.67
C THR A 37 -8.23 -3.06 0.30
N ILE A 38 -7.61 -2.07 -0.34
CA ILE A 38 -6.17 -2.08 -0.64
C ILE A 38 -5.37 -2.21 0.67
N CYS A 39 -4.65 -3.33 0.76
CA CYS A 39 -3.80 -3.66 1.88
C CYS A 39 -2.32 -3.67 1.46
N ARG A 40 -1.43 -3.69 2.46
CA ARG A 40 0.02 -3.82 2.24
C ARG A 40 0.43 -5.01 1.34
N PRO A 41 -0.22 -6.20 1.43
CA PRO A 41 0.11 -7.30 0.54
C PRO A 41 -0.21 -7.00 -0.93
N HIS A 42 -1.29 -6.27 -1.22
CA HIS A 42 -1.64 -5.89 -2.59
C HIS A 42 -0.62 -4.92 -3.19
N LEU A 43 -0.12 -3.98 -2.36
CA LEU A 43 0.98 -3.11 -2.76
C LEU A 43 2.27 -3.90 -3.00
N ALA A 44 2.61 -4.86 -2.13
CA ALA A 44 3.76 -5.74 -2.34
C ALA A 44 3.63 -6.54 -3.64
N GLN A 45 2.44 -7.06 -3.95
CA GLN A 45 2.17 -7.77 -5.20
C GLN A 45 2.38 -6.87 -6.41
N ALA A 46 1.84 -5.65 -6.39
CA ALA A 46 2.05 -4.67 -7.46
C ALA A 46 3.53 -4.28 -7.63
N MET A 47 4.31 -4.25 -6.54
CA MET A 47 5.75 -4.01 -6.60
C MET A 47 6.51 -5.15 -7.26
N ILE A 48 6.08 -6.40 -7.05
CA ILE A 48 6.66 -7.58 -7.71
C ILE A 48 6.33 -7.55 -9.20
N GLU A 49 5.08 -7.29 -9.55
CA GLU A 49 4.65 -7.17 -10.96
C GLU A 49 5.36 -6.02 -11.69
N GLY A 50 5.61 -4.91 -10.99
CA GLY A 50 6.40 -3.78 -11.49
C GLY A 50 7.91 -4.01 -11.51
N GLY A 51 8.41 -5.15 -11.03
CA GLY A 51 9.84 -5.48 -11.02
C GLY A 51 10.68 -4.72 -9.99
N TYR A 52 10.05 -4.02 -9.03
CA TYR A 52 10.75 -3.24 -8.00
C TYR A 52 11.32 -4.10 -6.87
N VAL A 53 10.73 -5.27 -6.64
CA VAL A 53 11.08 -6.21 -5.57
C VAL A 53 10.94 -7.64 -6.06
N THR A 54 11.71 -8.56 -5.49
CA THR A 54 11.74 -9.97 -5.92
C THR A 54 10.77 -10.85 -5.15
N SER A 55 10.29 -10.39 -3.99
CA SER A 55 9.34 -11.14 -3.16
C SER A 55 8.54 -10.22 -2.25
N ILE A 56 7.42 -10.74 -1.73
CA ILE A 56 6.60 -10.01 -0.75
C ILE A 56 7.46 -9.66 0.48
N LYS A 57 8.31 -10.59 0.92
CA LYS A 57 9.19 -10.35 2.06
C LYS A 57 10.13 -9.17 1.81
N ASP A 58 10.75 -9.11 0.64
CA ASP A 58 11.63 -8.01 0.22
C ASP A 58 10.88 -6.65 0.21
N ALA A 59 9.64 -6.65 -0.29
CA ALA A 59 8.77 -5.47 -0.26
C ALA A 59 8.52 -4.97 1.17
N PHE A 60 8.27 -5.88 2.10
CA PHE A 60 8.07 -5.55 3.50
C PHE A 60 9.37 -5.09 4.17
N GLU A 61 10.49 -5.77 3.97
CA GLU A 61 11.77 -5.38 4.57
C GLU A 61 12.27 -4.02 4.08
N ARG A 62 12.03 -3.68 2.82
CA ARG A 62 12.55 -2.44 2.22
C ARG A 62 11.58 -1.27 2.34
N TYR A 63 10.27 -1.50 2.21
CA TYR A 63 9.31 -0.41 2.02
C TYR A 63 8.08 -0.43 2.95
N LEU A 64 7.49 -1.60 3.22
CA LEU A 64 6.14 -1.70 3.79
C LEU A 64 6.09 -2.04 5.29
N SER A 65 7.23 -2.39 5.91
CA SER A 65 7.31 -2.67 7.36
C SER A 65 7.23 -1.41 8.20
N ARG A 66 6.88 -1.58 9.49
CA ARG A 66 6.80 -0.47 10.44
C ARG A 66 8.14 0.27 10.50
N GLY A 67 8.11 1.59 10.30
CA GLY A 67 9.30 2.44 10.26
C GLY A 67 9.97 2.55 8.88
N LYS A 68 9.45 1.88 7.86
CA LYS A 68 9.92 2.00 6.47
C LYS A 68 9.20 3.15 5.75
N PRO A 69 9.80 3.71 4.69
CA PRO A 69 9.30 4.93 4.06
C PRO A 69 7.92 4.77 3.42
N GLY A 70 7.58 3.57 2.89
CA GLY A 70 6.25 3.26 2.36
C GLY A 70 5.20 2.91 3.42
N TYR A 71 5.56 2.87 4.70
CA TYR A 71 4.63 2.54 5.77
C TYR A 71 3.74 3.74 6.14
N VAL A 72 2.43 3.54 5.97
CA VAL A 72 1.41 4.43 6.51
C VAL A 72 0.63 3.68 7.59
N PRO A 73 0.66 4.13 8.86
CA PRO A 73 -0.13 3.50 9.90
C PRO A 73 -1.61 3.58 9.54
N ARG A 74 -2.35 2.49 9.79
CA ARG A 74 -3.80 2.54 9.70
C ARG A 74 -4.28 3.42 10.85
N LYS A 75 -4.96 4.54 10.57
CA LYS A 75 -5.77 5.21 11.59
C LYS A 75 -6.76 4.15 12.09
N LYS A 76 -6.58 3.69 13.33
CA LYS A 76 -7.63 2.96 14.02
C LYS A 76 -8.78 3.97 14.11
N LEU A 77 -9.82 3.75 13.32
CA LEU A 77 -11.13 4.29 13.69
C LEU A 77 -11.48 3.47 14.92
N ASP A 78 -11.19 4.03 16.10
CA ASP A 78 -11.72 3.51 17.34
C ASP A 78 -13.25 3.50 17.20
N PRO A 79 -13.95 2.37 17.40
CA PRO A 79 -15.39 2.28 17.25
C PRO A 79 -16.14 2.85 18.48
N LEU A 80 -15.56 3.83 19.18
CA LEU A 80 -16.13 4.39 20.41
C LEU A 80 -16.13 5.91 20.33
N SER A 81 -17.17 6.47 19.73
CA SER A 81 -17.75 7.77 20.05
C SER A 81 -19.22 7.74 19.72
#